data_AF-A0A3C0AEY3-F1
#
_entry.id   AF-A0A3C0AEY3-F1
#
_cell.length_a   1.000
_cell.length_b   1.000
_cell.length_c   1.000
_cell.angle_alpha   90.00
_cell.angle_beta   90.00
_cell.angle_gamma   90.00
#
_symmetry.space_group_name_H-M   'P 1'
#
loop_
_entity.id
_entity.type
_entity.pdbx_description
1 polymer ?
#
loop_
_entity_poly.entity_id
_entity_poly.type
_entity_poly.pdbx_seq_one_letter_code
_entity_poly.pdbx_strand_id
1 'polypeptide(L)'
;QEQVMRILNRVGGIELSAAYRCIKAISKKKLKIIADFRDQYLEGAEKSGVDVKLATDLFEMIEKFAGYGFNKSHSTAYGGVAYATAYLKAHYPKEF
;
A
#
# COMPACT_ATOMS: atom_id res chain seq x y z
N GLN A 1 -1.96 2.77 0.64
CA GLN A 1 -0.49 2.80 0.77
C GLN A 1 -0.03 1.71 1.72
N GLU A 2 -0.72 1.57 2.85
CA GLU A 2 -0.49 0.63 3.93
C GLU A 2 -0.59 -0.84 3.49
N GLN A 3 -1.47 -1.16 2.53
CA GLN A 3 -1.52 -2.50 1.93
C GLN A 3 -0.22 -2.84 1.19
N VAL A 4 0.28 -1.92 0.36
CA VAL A 4 1.57 -2.08 -0.34
C VAL A 4 2.71 -2.23 0.66
N MET A 5 2.72 -1.41 1.74
CA MET A 5 3.73 -1.54 2.79
C MET A 5 3.74 -2.93 3.41
N ARG A 6 2.56 -3.50 3.68
CA ARG A 6 2.43 -4.85 4.25
C ARG A 6 2.88 -5.94 3.28
N ILE A 7 2.65 -5.79 1.97
CA ILE A 7 3.12 -6.76 0.98
C ILE A 7 4.65 -6.75 0.94
N LEU A 8 5.27 -5.57 0.82
CA LEU A 8 6.73 -5.44 0.83
C LEU A 8 7.36 -6.03 2.09
N ASN A 9 6.69 -5.87 3.24
CA ASN A 9 7.16 -6.41 4.50
C ASN A 9 6.96 -7.92 4.66
N ARG A 10 5.77 -8.44 4.36
CA ARG A 10 5.45 -9.86 4.60
C ARG A 10 6.02 -10.79 3.54
N VAL A 11 6.10 -10.32 2.30
CA VAL A 11 6.62 -11.12 1.18
C VAL A 11 8.11 -10.87 1.03
N GLY A 12 8.54 -9.61 0.97
CA GLY A 12 9.94 -9.26 0.74
C GLY A 12 10.79 -9.06 1.98
N GLY A 13 10.23 -9.22 3.19
CA GLY A 13 10.98 -8.98 4.44
C GLY A 13 11.42 -7.54 4.67
N ILE A 14 10.90 -6.57 3.89
CA ILE A 14 11.31 -5.17 3.98
C ILE A 14 10.69 -4.53 5.22
N GLU A 15 11.51 -3.90 6.07
CA GLU A 15 11.04 -3.16 7.23
C GLU A 15 9.96 -2.12 6.86
N LEU A 16 8.92 -1.99 7.69
CA LEU A 16 7.77 -1.11 7.38
C LEU A 16 8.19 0.35 7.13
N SER A 17 9.20 0.83 7.85
CA SER A 17 9.77 2.17 7.66
C SER A 17 10.43 2.33 6.27
N ALA A 18 11.12 1.29 5.79
CA ALA A 18 11.75 1.25 4.47
C ALA A 18 10.72 1.03 3.35
N ALA A 19 9.68 0.23 3.60
CA ALA A 19 8.59 0.00 2.64
C ALA A 19 7.87 1.31 2.25
N TYR A 20 7.70 2.25 3.20
CA TYR A 20 7.18 3.57 2.89
C TYR A 20 8.10 4.40 1.97
N ARG A 21 9.42 4.25 2.10
CA ARG A 21 10.39 4.87 1.21
C ARG A 21 10.27 4.30 -0.21
N CYS A 22 10.06 3.00 -0.37
CA CYS A 22 9.79 2.36 -1.65
C CYS A 22 8.55 2.98 -2.33
N ILE A 23 7.43 3.08 -1.61
CA ILE A 23 6.20 3.71 -2.14
C ILE A 23 6.44 5.14 -2.62
N LYS A 24 7.13 5.96 -1.82
CA LYS A 24 7.48 7.33 -2.23
C LYS A 24 8.41 7.37 -3.45
N ALA A 25 9.32 6.40 -3.59
CA ALA A 25 10.18 6.30 -4.75
C ALA A 25 9.38 5.97 -6.01
N ILE A 26 8.39 5.07 -5.92
CA ILE A 26 7.48 4.75 -7.02
C ILE A 26 6.67 5.97 -7.44
N SER A 27 6.04 6.68 -6.49
CA SER A 27 5.26 7.89 -6.81
C SER A 27 6.10 8.98 -7.48
N LYS A 28 7.40 9.05 -7.16
CA LYS A 28 8.36 10.00 -7.76
C LYS A 28 9.12 9.44 -8.95
N LYS A 29 8.79 8.24 -9.42
CA LYS A 29 9.44 7.54 -10.55
C LYS A 29 10.97 7.44 -10.43
N LYS A 30 11.49 7.21 -9.20
CA LYS A 30 12.93 7.10 -8.94
C LYS A 30 13.45 5.69 -9.28
N LEU A 31 13.58 5.39 -10.58
CA LEU A 31 13.85 4.05 -11.11
C LEU A 31 14.99 3.29 -10.40
N LYS A 32 16.13 3.92 -10.14
CA LYS A 32 17.26 3.28 -9.43
C LYS A 32 16.87 2.77 -8.04
N ILE A 33 16.18 3.60 -7.26
CA ILE A 33 15.75 3.22 -5.90
C ILE A 33 14.70 2.11 -5.95
N ILE A 34 13.83 2.14 -6.96
CA ILE A 34 12.78 1.14 -7.13
C ILE A 34 13.43 -0.23 -7.46
N ALA A 35 14.41 -0.25 -8.37
CA ALA A 35 15.18 -1.44 -8.70
C ALA A 35 15.89 -2.03 -7.46
N ASP A 36 16.57 -1.20 -6.67
CA ASP A 36 17.22 -1.65 -5.44
C ASP A 36 16.22 -2.33 -4.47
N PHE A 37 15.00 -1.79 -4.34
CA PHE A 37 13.94 -2.40 -3.52
C PHE A 37 13.34 -3.64 -4.14
N ARG A 38 13.29 -3.74 -5.47
CA ARG A 38 12.82 -4.93 -6.20
C ARG A 38 13.74 -6.11 -5.91
N ASP A 39 15.04 -5.90 -6.01
CA ASP A 39 16.04 -6.95 -5.78
C ASP A 39 15.97 -7.43 -4.31
N GLN A 40 15.96 -6.50 -3.35
CA GLN A 40 15.76 -6.83 -1.93
C GLN A 40 14.46 -7.60 -1.68
N TYR A 41 13.37 -7.18 -2.32
CA TYR A 41 12.07 -7.83 -2.19
C TYR A 41 12.09 -9.26 -2.75
N LEU A 42 12.71 -9.49 -3.91
CA LEU A 42 12.77 -10.81 -4.52
C LEU A 42 13.65 -11.77 -3.72
N GLU A 43 14.81 -11.29 -3.23
CA GLU A 43 15.65 -12.07 -2.32
C GLU A 43 14.91 -12.43 -1.02
N GLY A 44 14.15 -11.48 -0.45
CA GLY A 44 13.34 -11.72 0.73
C GLY A 44 12.18 -12.68 0.48
N ALA A 45 11.56 -12.61 -0.70
CA ALA A 45 10.48 -13.50 -1.12
C ALA A 45 10.96 -14.94 -1.26
N GLU A 46 12.10 -15.16 -1.92
CA GLU A 46 12.72 -16.48 -2.06
C GLU A 46 13.04 -17.09 -0.68
N LYS A 47 13.65 -16.30 0.22
CA LYS A 47 13.92 -16.73 1.62
C LYS A 47 12.66 -17.05 2.40
N SER A 48 11.54 -16.42 2.06
CA SER A 48 10.23 -16.66 2.67
C SER A 48 9.47 -17.81 2.02
N GLY A 49 10.08 -18.51 1.05
CA GLY A 49 9.48 -19.65 0.35
C GLY A 49 8.42 -19.25 -0.69
N VAL A 50 8.38 -17.98 -1.10
CA VAL A 50 7.49 -17.49 -2.15
C VAL A 50 8.15 -17.67 -3.49
N ASP A 51 7.41 -18.25 -4.45
CA ASP A 51 7.87 -18.43 -5.82
C ASP A 51 8.31 -17.08 -6.44
N VAL A 52 9.49 -17.05 -7.05
CA VAL A 52 10.11 -15.83 -7.57
C VAL A 52 9.27 -15.20 -8.68
N LYS A 53 8.59 -16.01 -9.50
CA LYS A 53 7.72 -15.52 -10.57
C LYS A 53 6.49 -14.84 -9.96
N LEU A 54 5.83 -15.49 -9.00
CA LEU A 54 4.71 -14.88 -8.26
C LEU A 54 5.13 -13.58 -7.55
N ALA A 55 6.29 -13.57 -6.90
CA ALA A 55 6.82 -12.38 -6.24
C ALA A 55 7.06 -11.24 -7.25
N THR A 56 7.63 -11.57 -8.41
CA THR A 56 7.86 -10.62 -9.51
C THR A 56 6.56 -9.99 -9.98
N ASP A 57 5.55 -10.82 -10.29
CA ASP A 57 4.23 -10.35 -10.74
C ASP A 57 3.57 -9.43 -9.69
N LEU A 58 3.73 -9.76 -8.40
CA LEU A 58 3.21 -8.95 -7.30
C LEU A 58 3.93 -7.60 -7.17
N PHE A 59 5.24 -7.56 -7.40
CA PHE A 59 6.00 -6.31 -7.38
C PHE A 59 5.63 -5.41 -8.57
N GLU A 60 5.44 -5.97 -9.77
CA GLU A 60 4.94 -5.22 -10.92
C GLU A 60 3.54 -4.63 -10.67
N MET A 61 2.69 -5.40 -10.00
CA MET A 61 1.38 -4.92 -9.56
C MET A 61 1.55 -3.74 -8.57
N ILE A 62 2.46 -3.84 -7.61
CA ILE A 62 2.80 -2.74 -6.70
C ILE A 62 3.24 -1.49 -7.47
N GLU A 63 4.11 -1.61 -8.47
CA GLU A 63 4.58 -0.48 -9.26
C GLU A 63 3.44 0.23 -10.00
N LYS A 64 2.52 -0.54 -10.60
CA LYS A 64 1.34 0.00 -11.29
C LYS A 64 0.38 0.70 -10.32
N PHE A 65 0.14 0.12 -9.14
CA PHE A 65 -0.84 0.63 -8.18
C PHE A 65 -0.31 1.72 -7.25
N ALA A 66 1.00 1.79 -6.99
CA ALA A 66 1.57 2.74 -6.02
C ALA A 66 1.41 4.21 -6.45
N GLY A 67 1.17 4.49 -7.74
CA GLY A 67 0.75 5.81 -8.21
C GLY A 67 -0.65 6.24 -7.74
N TYR A 68 -1.54 5.28 -7.47
CA TYR A 68 -2.94 5.51 -7.08
C TYR A 68 -3.24 5.05 -5.65
N GLY A 69 -2.26 4.49 -4.94
CA GLY A 69 -2.42 4.03 -3.58
C GLY A 69 -2.78 5.17 -2.65
N PHE A 70 -3.97 5.11 -2.05
CA PHE A 70 -4.46 6.13 -1.12
C PHE A 70 -4.10 5.81 0.33
N ASN A 71 -4.00 6.84 1.17
CA ASN A 71 -3.71 6.68 2.59
C ASN A 71 -4.95 6.14 3.33
N LYS A 72 -4.82 4.96 3.95
CA LYS A 72 -5.92 4.26 4.61
C LYS A 72 -6.34 4.96 5.90
N SER A 73 -5.41 5.47 6.71
CA SER A 73 -5.79 6.14 7.96
C SER A 73 -6.62 7.40 7.71
N HIS A 74 -6.21 8.21 6.72
CA HIS A 74 -6.95 9.39 6.28
C HIS A 74 -8.34 9.04 5.74
N SER A 75 -8.43 8.09 4.79
CA SER A 75 -9.73 7.68 4.24
C SER A 75 -10.66 7.07 5.29
N THR A 76 -10.12 6.32 6.26
CA THR A 76 -10.93 5.73 7.34
C THR A 76 -11.52 6.80 8.26
N ALA A 77 -10.72 7.80 8.66
CA ALA A 77 -11.19 8.89 9.52
C ALA A 77 -12.33 9.69 8.87
N TYR A 78 -12.16 10.09 7.61
CA TYR A 78 -13.19 10.80 6.86
C TYR A 78 -14.40 9.92 6.53
N GLY A 79 -14.18 8.63 6.28
CA GLY A 79 -15.26 7.65 6.12
C GLY A 79 -16.15 7.55 7.36
N GLY A 80 -15.56 7.65 8.56
CA GLY A 80 -16.30 7.71 9.82
C GLY A 80 -17.23 8.94 9.91
N VAL A 81 -16.73 10.12 9.53
CA VAL A 81 -17.56 11.34 9.48
C VAL A 81 -18.68 11.20 8.44
N ALA A 82 -18.36 10.71 7.24
CA ALA A 82 -19.35 10.51 6.19
C ALA A 82 -20.44 9.53 6.63
N TYR A 83 -20.07 8.44 7.31
CA TYR A 83 -21.02 7.50 7.89
C TYR A 83 -21.90 8.15 8.96
N ALA A 84 -21.32 8.91 9.89
CA ALA A 84 -22.07 9.61 10.92
C ALA A 84 -23.09 10.59 10.30
N THR A 85 -22.67 11.36 9.29
CA THR A 85 -23.55 12.26 8.54
C THR A 85 -24.69 11.52 7.84
N ALA A 86 -24.38 10.41 7.15
CA ALA A 86 -25.38 9.60 6.47
C ALA A 86 -26.38 8.98 7.44
N TYR A 87 -25.91 8.51 8.59
CA TYR A 87 -26.74 7.98 9.66
C TYR A 87 -27.71 9.04 10.19
N LEU A 88 -27.21 10.24 10.50
CA LEU A 88 -28.07 11.34 10.98
C LEU A 88 -29.12 11.72 9.93
N LYS A 89 -28.73 11.82 8.66
CA LYS A 89 -29.66 12.09 7.55
C LYS A 89 -30.75 11.02 7.41
N ALA A 90 -30.39 9.74 7.61
CA ALA A 90 -31.33 8.64 7.46
C ALA A 90 -32.34 8.53 8.62
N HIS A 91 -31.93 8.90 9.84
CA HIS A 91 -32.73 8.68 11.05
C HIS A 91 -33.35 9.96 11.66
N TYR A 92 -32.80 11.13 11.36
CA TYR A 92 -33.26 12.43 11.85
C TYR A 92 -33.43 13.45 10.70
N PRO A 93 -34.21 13.14 9.65
CA PRO A 93 -34.23 13.93 8.41
C PRO A 93 -34.90 15.31 8.51
N LYS A 94 -35.59 15.63 9.61
CA LYS A 94 -36.20 16.95 9.80
C LYS A 94 -35.22 17.94 10.42
N GLU A 95 -34.40 17.46 11.36
CA GLU A 95 -33.38 18.22 12.06
C GLU A 95 -32.06 18.29 11.28
N PHE A 96 -31.77 17.24 10.49
CA PHE A 96 -30.63 17.16 9.58
C PHE A 96 -30.80 18.08 8.36
#